data_AF-A0A1B0D1S9-F1
#
_entry.id   AF-A0A1B0D1S9-F1
#
_cell.length_a   1.000
_cell.length_b   1.000
_cell.length_c   1.000
_cell.angle_alpha   90.00
_cell.angle_beta   90.00
_cell.angle_gamma   90.00
#
_symmetry.space_group_name_H-M   'P 1'
#
loop_
_entity.id
_entity.type
_entity.pdbx_description
1 polymer ?
#
loop_
_entity_poly.entity_id
_entity_poly.type
_entity_poly.pdbx_seq_one_letter_code
_entity_poly.pdbx_strand_id
1 'polypeptide(L)'
;MVMCLEDLINYFAQPDDDMEHEEKQNRFRALRNRQDLFQEEGVLNLILEAIDKINVITSQGFLASFLASDESGQSWELISGYLYQLLAAIIKGNHTNCAQFANTNRLNWLFSRLGSQASSEGSGMLDVLH
;
A
#
# COMPACT_ATOMS: atom_id res chain seq x y z
N MET A 1 -5.02 -13.64 6.47
CA MET A 1 -4.41 -12.29 6.45
C MET A 1 -4.15 -11.85 5.01
N VAL A 2 -3.42 -12.64 4.22
CA VAL A 2 -3.19 -12.39 2.78
C VAL A 2 -4.51 -12.21 2.01
N MET A 3 -5.48 -13.13 2.18
CA MET A 3 -6.82 -13.04 1.56
C MET A 3 -7.52 -11.70 1.84
N CYS A 4 -7.44 -11.17 3.06
CA CYS A 4 -8.09 -9.91 3.40
C CYS A 4 -7.41 -8.70 2.74
N LEU A 5 -6.09 -8.71 2.59
CA LEU A 5 -5.36 -7.66 1.89
C LEU A 5 -5.65 -7.70 0.39
N GLU A 6 -5.71 -8.89 -0.20
CA GLU A 6 -6.12 -9.07 -1.60
C GLU A 6 -7.56 -8.60 -1.84
N ASP A 7 -8.49 -8.94 -0.95
CA ASP A 7 -9.88 -8.48 -1.02
C ASP A 7 -9.96 -6.95 -0.95
N LEU A 8 -9.16 -6.32 -0.09
CA LEU A 8 -9.09 -4.86 0.01
C LEU A 8 -8.45 -4.22 -1.23
N ILE A 9 -7.37 -4.79 -1.78
CA ILE A 9 -6.77 -4.31 -3.02
C ILE A 9 -7.79 -4.38 -4.16
N ASN A 10 -8.52 -5.49 -4.28
CA ASN A 10 -9.59 -5.66 -5.26
C ASN A 10 -10.77 -4.69 -5.01
N TYR A 11 -11.08 -4.39 -3.76
CA TYR A 11 -12.13 -3.43 -3.40
C TYR A 11 -11.81 -2.00 -3.86
N PHE A 12 -10.52 -1.65 -3.93
CA PHE A 12 -10.00 -0.37 -4.44
C PHE A 12 -9.47 -0.44 -5.88
N ALA A 13 -9.70 -1.54 -6.60
CA ALA A 13 -9.25 -1.68 -7.97
C ALA A 13 -9.86 -0.60 -8.89
N GLN A 14 -9.05 -0.11 -9.84
CA GLN A 14 -9.52 0.84 -10.83
C GLN A 14 -10.48 0.18 -11.82
N PRO A 15 -11.50 0.91 -12.30
CA PRO A 15 -12.37 0.39 -13.35
C PRO A 15 -11.59 0.14 -14.65
N ASP A 16 -12.01 -0.90 -15.38
CA ASP A 16 -11.37 -1.31 -16.63
C ASP A 16 -11.39 -0.22 -17.70
N ASP A 17 -10.37 -0.24 -18.56
CA ASP A 17 -10.23 0.75 -19.62
C ASP A 17 -11.23 0.58 -20.77
N ASP A 18 -11.73 -0.65 -20.96
CA ASP A 18 -12.69 -1.03 -22.01
C ASP A 18 -14.17 -0.76 -21.63
N MET A 19 -14.44 -0.18 -20.45
CA MET A 19 -15.79 0.14 -20.00
C MET A 19 -16.37 1.40 -20.68
N GLU A 20 -17.70 1.46 -20.82
CA GLU A 20 -18.38 2.67 -21.28
C GLU A 20 -18.05 3.87 -20.37
N HIS A 21 -17.85 5.05 -20.97
CA HIS A 21 -17.41 6.25 -20.26
C HIS A 21 -18.33 6.66 -19.10
N GLU A 22 -19.65 6.46 -19.25
CA GLU A 22 -20.63 6.78 -18.21
C GLU A 22 -20.50 5.83 -17.01
N GLU A 23 -20.41 4.52 -17.25
CA GLU A 23 -20.21 3.53 -16.20
C GLU A 23 -18.85 3.72 -15.51
N LYS A 24 -17.80 4.02 -16.29
CA LYS A 24 -16.46 4.31 -15.79
C LYS A 24 -16.44 5.52 -14.87
N GLN A 25 -17.10 6.62 -15.25
CA GLN A 25 -17.26 7.82 -14.40
C GLN A 25 -17.97 7.50 -13.08
N ASN A 26 -19.05 6.72 -13.12
CA ASN A 26 -19.78 6.32 -11.91
C ASN A 26 -18.93 5.44 -10.98
N ARG A 27 -18.16 4.49 -11.54
CA ARG A 27 -17.20 3.66 -10.79
C ARG A 27 -16.12 4.50 -10.13
N PHE A 28 -15.54 5.48 -10.84
CA PHE A 28 -14.55 6.38 -10.25
C PHE A 28 -15.11 7.23 -9.10
N ARG A 29 -16.35 7.71 -9.21
CA ARG A 29 -17.01 8.42 -8.09
C ARG A 29 -17.21 7.51 -6.88
N ALA A 30 -17.67 6.28 -7.11
CA ALA A 30 -17.84 5.30 -6.05
C ALA A 30 -16.50 4.93 -5.39
N LEU A 31 -15.45 4.74 -6.18
CA LEU A 31 -14.09 4.47 -5.70
C LEU A 31 -13.57 5.62 -4.82
N ARG A 32 -13.70 6.87 -5.30
CA ARG A 32 -13.26 8.04 -4.53
C ARG A 32 -14.00 8.14 -3.19
N ASN A 33 -15.31 7.94 -3.18
CA ASN A 33 -16.10 7.97 -1.95
C ASN A 33 -15.62 6.91 -0.93
N ARG A 34 -15.26 5.70 -1.39
CA ARG A 34 -14.67 4.67 -0.52
C ARG A 34 -13.30 5.08 0.02
N GLN A 35 -12.46 5.68 -0.83
CA GLN A 35 -11.14 6.17 -0.45
C GLN A 35 -11.22 7.30 0.59
N ASP A 36 -12.20 8.20 0.44
CA ASP A 36 -12.45 9.30 1.38
C ASP A 36 -12.94 8.75 2.74
N LEU A 37 -13.83 7.76 2.74
CA LEU A 37 -14.27 7.07 3.96
C LEU A 37 -13.11 6.46 4.75
N PHE A 38 -12.18 5.78 4.08
CA PHE A 38 -11.00 5.20 4.72
C PHE A 38 -10.05 6.27 5.27
N GLN A 39 -10.02 7.43 4.64
CA GLN A 39 -9.22 8.57 5.09
C GLN A 39 -9.85 9.22 6.33
N GLU A 40 -11.16 9.42 6.35
CA GLU A 40 -11.91 9.95 7.52
C GLU A 40 -11.76 9.06 8.75
N GLU A 41 -11.81 7.74 8.57
CA GLU A 41 -11.58 6.74 9.63
C GLU A 41 -10.09 6.61 10.03
N GLY A 42 -9.18 7.31 9.35
CA GLY A 42 -7.75 7.29 9.66
C GLY A 42 -7.03 5.98 9.29
N VAL A 43 -7.64 5.13 8.45
CA VAL A 43 -7.11 3.81 8.05
C VAL A 43 -5.76 3.94 7.36
N LEU A 44 -5.53 5.02 6.60
CA LEU A 44 -4.23 5.32 6.01
C LEU A 44 -3.09 5.36 7.05
N ASN A 45 -3.34 5.94 8.23
CA ASN A 45 -2.32 6.01 9.28
C ASN A 45 -2.04 4.62 9.88
N LEU A 46 -3.09 3.79 10.03
CA LEU A 46 -2.94 2.42 10.51
C LEU A 46 -2.11 1.56 9.55
N ILE A 47 -2.32 1.71 8.24
CA ILE A 47 -1.51 1.01 7.22
C ILE A 47 -0.05 1.46 7.30
N LEU A 48 0.21 2.76 7.39
CA LEU A 48 1.58 3.28 7.54
C LEU A 48 2.25 2.77 8.82
N GLU A 49 1.54 2.77 9.94
CA GLU A 49 2.04 2.25 11.21
C GLU A 49 2.30 0.74 11.16
N ALA A 50 1.47 -0.03 10.45
CA ALA A 50 1.70 -1.46 10.23
C ALA A 50 2.98 -1.71 9.43
N ILE A 51 3.19 -0.95 8.35
CA ILE A 51 4.42 -1.00 7.56
C ILE A 51 5.63 -0.62 8.44
N ASP A 52 5.51 0.40 9.29
CA ASP A 52 6.57 0.80 10.23
C ASP A 52 6.95 -0.33 11.19
N LYS A 53 5.95 -0.97 11.80
CA LYS A 53 6.16 -2.09 12.73
C LYS A 53 6.84 -3.27 12.04
N ILE A 54 6.38 -3.63 10.83
CA ILE A 54 6.99 -4.71 10.04
C ILE A 54 8.45 -4.37 9.72
N ASN A 55 8.75 -3.13 9.30
CA ASN A 55 10.11 -2.72 8.99
C ASN A 55 11.04 -2.70 10.22
N VAL A 56 10.56 -2.27 11.39
CA VAL A 56 11.34 -2.34 12.64
C VAL A 56 11.66 -3.80 12.98
N ILE A 57 10.68 -4.69 12.83
CA ILE A 57 10.84 -6.11 13.07
C ILE A 57 11.89 -6.72 12.11
N THR A 58 11.83 -6.39 10.82
CA THR A 58 12.75 -6.92 9.81
C THR A 58 14.16 -6.34 9.92
N SER A 59 14.28 -5.04 10.23
CA SER A 59 15.58 -4.34 10.31
C SER A 59 16.40 -4.68 11.56
N GLN A 60 15.76 -5.11 12.66
CA GLN A 60 16.46 -5.45 13.90
C GLN A 60 17.30 -6.73 13.81
N GLY A 61 17.34 -7.44 12.67
CA GLY A 61 18.25 -8.55 12.37
C GLY A 61 18.03 -9.84 13.18
N PHE A 62 17.43 -9.72 14.37
CA PHE A 62 17.12 -10.80 15.29
C PHE A 62 16.07 -11.75 14.71
N LEU A 63 15.11 -11.21 13.94
CA LEU A 63 14.13 -12.01 13.20
C LEU A 63 14.58 -12.36 11.79
N ALA A 64 15.50 -11.63 11.15
CA ALA A 64 16.04 -12.03 9.84
C ALA A 64 16.77 -13.38 9.94
N SER A 65 17.51 -13.64 11.02
CA SER A 65 18.15 -14.95 11.26
C SER A 65 17.17 -16.06 11.65
N PHE A 66 16.01 -15.74 12.24
CA PHE A 66 15.00 -16.70 12.67
C PHE A 66 13.97 -17.02 11.57
N LEU A 67 13.67 -16.03 10.72
CA LEU A 67 12.74 -16.09 9.60
C LEU A 67 13.40 -16.53 8.29
N ALA A 68 14.72 -16.35 8.10
CA ALA A 68 15.42 -16.82 6.91
C ALA A 68 15.50 -18.35 6.78
N SER A 69 15.13 -19.11 7.82
CA SER A 69 15.12 -20.58 7.81
C SER A 69 13.72 -21.19 7.78
N ASP A 70 12.65 -20.37 7.72
CA ASP A 70 11.28 -20.85 7.88
C ASP A 70 10.31 -20.14 6.92
N GLU A 71 9.24 -20.82 6.48
CA GLU A 71 8.24 -20.30 5.53
C GLU A 71 7.59 -18.98 6.00
N SER A 72 7.69 -18.73 7.31
CA SER A 72 7.32 -17.50 8.00
C SER A 72 7.99 -16.25 7.43
N GLY A 73 9.27 -16.30 7.02
CA GLY A 73 10.00 -15.13 6.48
C GLY A 73 9.50 -14.65 5.12
N GLN A 74 9.22 -15.59 4.23
CA GLN A 74 8.65 -15.30 2.91
C GLN A 74 7.25 -14.69 3.02
N SER A 75 6.48 -15.10 4.05
CA SER A 75 5.16 -14.54 4.32
C SER A 75 5.21 -13.06 4.74
N TRP A 76 6.25 -12.61 5.45
CA TRP A 76 6.40 -11.21 5.88
C TRP A 76 6.74 -10.27 4.72
N GLU A 77 7.61 -10.69 3.81
CA GLU A 77 7.92 -9.92 2.60
C GLU A 77 6.67 -9.79 1.71
N LEU A 78 5.91 -10.87 1.55
CA LEU A 78 4.65 -10.89 0.82
C LEU A 78 3.61 -9.93 1.44
N ILE A 79 3.42 -9.99 2.76
CA ILE A 79 2.50 -9.08 3.48
C ILE A 79 2.94 -7.61 3.33
N SER A 80 4.24 -7.33 3.43
CA SER A 80 4.78 -5.99 3.21
C SER A 80 4.45 -5.48 1.81
N GLY A 81 4.64 -6.31 0.79
CA GLY A 81 4.28 -6.00 -0.60
C GLY A 81 2.79 -5.66 -0.77
N TYR A 82 1.90 -6.50 -0.22
CA TYR A 82 0.46 -6.22 -0.27
C TYR A 82 0.06 -4.93 0.46
N LEU A 83 0.74 -4.57 1.56
CA LEU A 83 0.49 -3.30 2.26
C LEU A 83 0.86 -2.09 1.40
N TYR A 84 1.97 -2.14 0.65
CA TYR A 84 2.32 -1.09 -0.30
C TYR A 84 1.37 -1.04 -1.49
N GLN A 85 0.95 -2.19 -2.03
CA GLN A 85 -0.06 -2.24 -3.10
C GLN A 85 -1.41 -1.66 -2.65
N LEU A 86 -1.83 -1.98 -1.42
CA LEU A 86 -3.04 -1.41 -0.83
C LEU A 86 -2.91 0.10 -0.64
N LEU A 87 -1.75 0.58 -0.17
CA LEU A 87 -1.46 2.00 -0.04
C LEU A 87 -1.55 2.72 -1.40
N ALA A 88 -0.97 2.14 -2.44
CA ALA A 88 -1.08 2.65 -3.81
C ALA A 88 -2.55 2.72 -4.27
N ALA A 89 -3.32 1.65 -4.06
CA ALA A 89 -4.73 1.58 -4.46
C ALA A 89 -5.61 2.63 -3.76
N ILE A 90 -5.32 2.98 -2.50
CA ILE A 90 -6.09 4.00 -1.74
C ILE A 90 -5.76 5.43 -2.21
N ILE A 91 -4.54 5.68 -2.69
CA ILE A 91 -4.09 7.01 -3.11
C ILE A 91 -4.40 7.27 -4.59
N LYS A 92 -4.29 6.25 -5.44
CA LYS A 92 -4.42 6.38 -6.89
C LYS A 92 -5.81 6.91 -7.29
N GLY A 93 -5.84 7.97 -8.09
CA GLY A 93 -7.07 8.60 -8.59
C GLY A 93 -7.78 9.57 -7.62
N ASN A 94 -7.23 9.77 -6.41
CA ASN A 94 -7.74 10.73 -5.43
C ASN A 94 -6.71 11.84 -5.15
N HIS A 95 -6.96 13.03 -5.70
CA HIS A 95 -6.10 14.19 -5.52
C HIS A 95 -5.97 14.65 -4.06
N THR A 96 -7.01 14.48 -3.25
CA THR A 96 -6.99 14.86 -1.83
C THR A 96 -6.04 13.96 -1.05
N ASN A 97 -6.17 12.65 -1.23
CA ASN A 97 -5.27 11.66 -0.61
C ASN A 97 -3.83 11.85 -1.11
N CYS A 98 -3.65 12.10 -2.40
CA CYS A 98 -2.34 12.38 -2.99
C CYS A 98 -1.70 13.64 -2.39
N ALA A 99 -2.44 14.75 -2.26
CA ALA A 99 -1.91 15.97 -1.64
C ALA A 99 -1.50 15.76 -0.17
N GLN A 100 -2.25 14.97 0.59
CA GLN A 100 -1.91 14.63 1.97
C GLN A 100 -0.70 13.69 2.08
N PHE A 101 -0.54 12.78 1.12
CA PHE A 101 0.60 11.88 1.06
C PHE A 101 1.87 12.58 0.53
N ALA A 102 1.71 13.55 -0.37
CA ALA A 102 2.77 14.40 -0.90
C ALA A 102 3.37 15.37 0.14
N ASN A 103 2.83 15.41 1.36
CA ASN A 103 3.48 16.09 2.47
C ASN A 103 4.91 15.55 2.65
N THR A 104 5.87 16.47 2.75
CA THR A 104 7.32 16.20 2.78
C THR A 104 7.70 15.09 3.77
N ASN A 105 7.01 15.00 4.91
CA ASN A 105 7.28 13.96 5.91
C ASN A 105 6.95 12.54 5.43
N ARG A 106 5.84 12.34 4.70
CA ARG A 106 5.42 11.02 4.20
C ARG A 106 6.19 10.60 2.96
N LEU A 107 6.51 11.55 2.08
CA LEU A 107 7.41 11.28 0.95
C LEU A 107 8.84 10.95 1.42
N ASN A 108 9.40 11.73 2.33
CA ASN A 108 10.73 11.43 2.89
C ASN A 108 10.74 10.08 3.63
N TRP A 109 9.66 9.75 4.34
CA TRP A 109 9.46 8.44 4.95
C TRP A 109 9.51 7.31 3.90
N LEU A 110 8.81 7.46 2.77
CA LEU A 110 8.78 6.47 1.69
C LEU A 110 10.15 6.34 1.02
N PHE A 111 10.79 7.47 0.70
CA PHE A 111 12.12 7.48 0.08
C PHE A 111 13.22 6.90 0.96
N SER A 112 13.15 7.14 2.28
CA SER A 112 14.11 6.56 3.22
C SER A 112 14.11 5.02 3.23
N ARG A 113 13.00 4.40 2.77
CA ARG A 113 12.81 2.95 2.69
C ARG A 113 13.11 2.38 1.32
N LEU A 114 12.86 3.16 0.27
CA LEU A 114 13.28 2.85 -1.10
C LEU A 114 14.79 2.64 -1.16
N GLY A 115 15.57 3.50 -0.49
CA GLY A 115 17.02 3.33 -0.40
C GLY A 115 17.48 2.02 0.26
N SER A 116 16.67 1.40 1.13
CA SER A 116 17.01 0.16 1.84
C SER A 116 16.44 -1.13 1.21
N GLN A 117 15.38 -1.03 0.39
CA GLN A 117 14.67 -2.19 -0.19
C GLN A 117 14.49 -2.15 -1.72
N ALA A 118 15.11 -1.19 -2.43
CA ALA A 118 14.98 -0.99 -3.88
C ALA A 118 15.39 -2.19 -4.78
N SER A 119 15.91 -3.28 -4.23
CA SER A 119 16.38 -4.44 -4.98
C SER A 119 15.33 -5.54 -5.19
N SER A 120 14.12 -5.45 -4.63
CA SER A 120 13.07 -6.45 -4.86
C SER A 120 12.05 -5.97 -5.90
N GLU A 121 12.19 -6.47 -7.14
CA GLU A 121 11.17 -6.35 -8.18
C GLU A 121 9.86 -6.99 -7.68
N GLY A 122 8.77 -6.21 -7.57
CA GLY A 122 7.44 -6.72 -7.19
C GLY A 122 6.87 -6.25 -5.85
N SER A 123 7.58 -5.40 -5.10
CA SER A 123 7.14 -4.93 -3.77
C SER A 123 5.92 -3.99 -3.77
N GLY A 124 5.43 -3.52 -4.93
CA GLY A 124 4.33 -2.54 -5.02
C GLY A 124 4.67 -1.14 -4.47
N MET A 125 5.87 -0.95 -3.91
CA MET A 125 6.32 0.33 -3.35
C MET A 125 6.57 1.40 -4.41
N LEU A 126 6.95 1.01 -5.63
CA LEU A 126 7.05 1.92 -6.78
C LEU A 126 5.66 2.38 -7.27
N ASP A 127 4.65 1.53 -7.14
CA ASP A 127 3.28 1.85 -7.56
C ASP A 127 2.63 2.91 -6.65
N VAL A 128 3.19 3.15 -5.46
CA VAL A 128 2.77 4.26 -4.57
C VAL A 128 3.22 5.61 -5.12
N LEU A 129 4.30 5.65 -5.92
CA LEU A 129 4.88 6.88 -6.47
C LEU A 129 4.32 7.25 -7.86
N HIS A 130 3.66 6.32 -8.55
CA HIS A 130 3.21 6.46 -9.93
C HIS A 130 1.70 6.68 -10.04
#